data_AF-A0A1S3Y0U6-F1
#
_entry.id   AF-A0A1S3Y0U6-F1
#
_cell.length_a   1.000
_cell.length_b   1.000
_cell.length_c   1.000
_cell.angle_alpha   90.00
_cell.angle_beta   90.00
_cell.angle_gamma   90.00
#
_symmetry.space_group_name_H-M   'P 1'
#
loop_
_entity.id
_entity.type
_entity.pdbx_description
1 polymer ?
#
loop_
_entity_poly.entity_id
_entity_poly.type
_entity_poly.pdbx_seq_one_letter_code
_entity_poly.pdbx_strand_id
1 'polypeptide(L)'
;MQHFFFTIFLLLSSSCFIYQTTSKSTIEPCSNSDTCSSLVGYTLYTDLKVSEVASLFQTDPISLLTTNAIDISYPDVENHILPAKLFLKVPVTCSCVDGIFKSAFVHYKTRPSDTLSLIADTVYGGLVSADQIKEGNPSAVGSDPSVLNVGTNLWIPLPCTCFNGTDNNLPAIYMSYVVRPVDTLAGIAARYSTTLTDLMNVNALGSPAIKEDDILAIPLSACASSFPRFASDYALSVANGSYAITASHCVQCSCGPGSRNLYCMPASLAVSCSSMQCKSSNLMLGNVTVQQTGGGCNVTSCNYGGFVNGTIITTLSSSLQPRCPGPQQFPPLVVPPTSVGPDVMFAPAPSPSESGGAPMDGPHSSVVPASGSVIAFPPSGGPSGSASSACLLNPLASFPIAILLYLCVKYVISLPL
;
A
#
# COMPACT_ATOMS: atom_id res chain seq x y z
N MET A 1 0.36 37.29 49.28
CA MET A 1 0.98 35.97 48.99
C MET A 1 0.02 34.94 48.40
N GLN A 2 -1.26 34.90 48.79
CA GLN A 2 -2.27 33.97 48.24
C GLN A 2 -2.49 34.08 46.72
N HIS A 3 -2.54 35.31 46.17
CA HIS A 3 -2.83 35.54 44.75
C HIS A 3 -1.65 35.20 43.81
N PHE A 4 -0.42 35.18 44.33
CA PHE A 4 0.79 34.89 43.56
C PHE A 4 0.97 33.38 43.35
N PHE A 5 0.60 32.58 44.35
CA PHE A 5 0.58 31.11 44.22
C PHE A 5 -0.52 30.62 43.26
N PHE A 6 -1.66 31.31 43.21
CA PHE A 6 -2.76 30.93 42.32
C PHE A 6 -2.45 31.17 40.83
N THR A 7 -1.66 32.20 40.52
CA THR A 7 -1.21 32.50 39.15
C THR A 7 -0.10 31.56 38.68
N ILE A 8 0.81 31.14 39.56
CA ILE A 8 1.82 30.11 39.25
C ILE A 8 1.18 28.74 39.02
N PHE A 9 0.15 28.37 39.79
CA PHE A 9 -0.57 27.11 39.61
C PHE A 9 -1.36 27.07 38.28
N LEU A 10 -1.98 28.19 37.87
CA LEU A 10 -2.65 28.33 36.57
C LEU A 10 -1.69 28.30 35.37
N LEU A 11 -0.46 28.80 35.53
CA LEU A 11 0.58 28.74 34.48
C LEU A 11 1.18 27.34 34.36
N LEU A 12 1.30 26.59 35.46
CA LEU A 12 1.74 25.19 35.45
C LEU A 12 0.67 24.24 34.88
N SER A 13 -0.63 24.52 35.08
CA SER A 13 -1.72 23.74 34.46
C SER A 13 -1.91 24.00 32.95
N SER A 14 -1.31 25.07 32.41
CA SER A 14 -1.32 25.39 30.96
C SER A 14 -0.10 24.86 30.20
N SER A 15 0.81 24.14 30.87
CA SER A 15 1.81 23.33 30.19
C SER A 15 1.16 22.04 29.68
N CYS A 16 0.32 22.19 28.66
CA CYS A 16 -0.07 21.10 27.80
C CYS A 16 1.24 20.57 27.18
N PHE A 17 1.81 19.53 27.78
CA PHE A 17 2.72 18.66 27.08
C PHE A 17 1.92 18.06 25.93
N ILE A 18 1.94 18.75 24.78
CA ILE A 18 1.54 18.16 23.53
C ILE A 18 2.57 17.07 23.27
N TYR A 19 2.28 15.86 23.73
CA TYR A 19 2.87 14.68 23.13
C TYR A 19 2.42 14.70 21.68
N GLN A 20 3.32 15.14 20.79
CA GLN A 20 3.15 14.95 19.36
C GLN A 20 3.30 13.46 19.09
N THR A 21 2.20 12.72 19.16
CA THR A 21 2.11 11.41 18.52
C THR A 21 2.11 11.69 17.01
N THR A 22 3.29 11.62 16.40
CA THR A 22 3.42 11.75 14.95
C THR A 22 3.46 10.34 14.37
N SER A 23 2.30 9.72 14.15
CA SER A 23 2.25 8.65 13.16
C SER A 23 2.57 9.30 11.82
N LYS A 24 3.76 9.02 11.25
CA LYS A 24 4.12 9.48 9.91
C LYS A 24 3.41 8.65 8.84
N SER A 25 2.09 8.55 8.93
CA SER A 25 1.30 8.05 7.82
C SER A 25 1.16 9.16 6.78
N THR A 26 1.36 8.83 5.51
CA THR A 26 1.01 9.73 4.41
C THR A 26 -0.49 9.97 4.38
N ILE A 27 -0.90 11.23 4.51
CA ILE A 27 -2.30 11.65 4.47
C ILE A 27 -2.59 12.21 3.08
N GLU A 28 -3.44 11.50 2.34
CA GLU A 28 -4.00 12.01 1.08
C GLU A 28 -5.35 12.69 1.37
N PRO A 29 -5.45 14.03 1.20
CA PRO A 29 -6.72 14.72 1.37
C PRO A 29 -7.68 14.38 0.23
N CYS A 30 -8.97 14.34 0.53
CA CYS A 30 -10.03 14.07 -0.42
C CYS A 30 -11.23 14.98 -0.14
N SER A 31 -12.05 15.22 -1.15
CA SER A 31 -13.25 16.09 -1.03
C SER A 31 -14.52 15.48 -1.60
N ASN A 32 -14.39 14.38 -2.36
CA ASN A 32 -15.50 13.68 -2.98
C ASN A 32 -15.74 12.35 -2.27
N SER A 33 -16.91 11.76 -2.46
CA SER A 33 -17.20 10.38 -2.03
C SER A 33 -16.52 9.32 -2.91
N ASP A 34 -15.31 9.62 -3.43
CA ASP A 34 -14.58 8.75 -4.33
C ASP A 34 -14.10 7.51 -3.57
N THR A 35 -14.09 6.38 -4.28
CA THR A 35 -13.54 5.12 -3.79
C THR A 35 -12.41 4.67 -4.70
N CYS A 36 -11.45 3.96 -4.15
CA CYS A 36 -10.30 3.48 -4.90
C CYS A 36 -9.74 2.20 -4.27
N SER A 37 -9.07 1.41 -5.10
CA SER A 37 -8.38 0.20 -4.66
C SER A 37 -6.98 0.56 -4.19
N SER A 38 -6.62 0.06 -3.02
CA SER A 38 -5.29 0.21 -2.43
C SER A 38 -4.90 -1.11 -1.76
N LEU A 39 -3.67 -1.19 -1.26
CA LEU A 39 -3.18 -2.35 -0.53
C LEU A 39 -2.73 -1.95 0.88
N VAL A 40 -2.77 -2.89 1.80
CA VAL A 40 -2.04 -2.80 3.07
C VAL A 40 -1.04 -3.95 3.16
N GLY A 41 0.17 -3.64 3.59
CA GLY A 41 1.19 -4.61 3.93
C GLY A 41 0.93 -5.13 5.34
N TYR A 42 0.53 -6.38 5.46
CA TYR A 42 0.12 -6.99 6.72
C TYR A 42 1.02 -8.16 7.08
N THR A 43 1.49 -8.21 8.32
CA THR A 43 2.24 -9.35 8.86
C THR A 43 1.37 -10.12 9.83
N LEU A 44 1.18 -11.42 9.61
CA LEU A 44 0.34 -12.25 10.47
C LEU A 44 0.88 -12.29 11.91
N TYR A 45 0.03 -11.98 12.88
CA TYR A 45 0.39 -12.04 14.31
C TYR A 45 0.40 -13.47 14.85
N THR A 46 -0.34 -14.38 14.22
CA THR A 46 -0.46 -15.81 14.57
C THR A 46 -0.77 -16.62 13.31
N ASP A 47 -0.72 -17.94 13.41
CA ASP A 47 -1.21 -18.83 12.37
C ASP A 47 -2.72 -18.61 12.17
N LEU A 48 -3.13 -18.32 10.93
CA LEU A 48 -4.52 -18.03 10.57
C LEU A 48 -4.88 -18.70 9.26
N LYS A 49 -6.13 -19.13 9.11
CA LYS A 49 -6.64 -19.55 7.80
C LYS A 49 -6.73 -18.37 6.84
N VAL A 50 -6.61 -18.64 5.54
CA VAL A 50 -6.83 -17.62 4.50
C VAL A 50 -8.17 -16.91 4.69
N SER A 51 -9.24 -17.66 4.94
CA SER A 51 -10.58 -17.12 5.21
C SER A 51 -10.66 -16.24 6.46
N GLU A 52 -9.86 -16.50 7.49
CA GLU A 52 -9.79 -15.67 8.70
C GLU A 52 -9.07 -14.35 8.44
N VAL A 53 -7.96 -14.38 7.70
CA VAL A 53 -7.25 -13.16 7.27
C VAL A 53 -8.14 -12.34 6.35
N ALA A 54 -8.80 -12.98 5.38
CA ALA A 54 -9.73 -12.32 4.47
C ALA A 54 -10.90 -11.65 5.22
N SER A 55 -11.44 -12.34 6.23
CA SER A 55 -12.50 -11.80 7.10
C SER A 55 -12.03 -10.62 7.95
N LEU A 56 -10.77 -10.60 8.38
CA LEU A 56 -10.19 -9.50 9.17
C LEU A 56 -10.16 -8.18 8.38
N PHE A 57 -10.00 -8.24 7.06
CA PHE A 57 -9.93 -7.08 6.18
C PHE A 57 -11.17 -6.90 5.29
N GLN A 58 -12.22 -7.71 5.49
CA GLN A 58 -13.44 -7.70 4.68
C GLN A 58 -13.14 -7.80 3.18
N THR A 59 -12.20 -8.68 2.84
CA THR A 59 -11.75 -8.90 1.47
C THR A 59 -12.05 -10.33 1.01
N ASP A 60 -12.02 -10.55 -0.30
CA ASP A 60 -12.25 -11.87 -0.88
C ASP A 60 -11.01 -12.78 -0.67
N PRO A 61 -11.17 -14.02 -0.16
CA PRO A 61 -10.05 -14.92 0.08
C PRO A 61 -9.22 -15.22 -1.17
N ILE A 62 -9.85 -15.35 -2.34
CA ILE A 62 -9.15 -15.62 -3.60
C ILE A 62 -8.40 -14.37 -4.04
N SER A 63 -9.00 -13.18 -3.95
CA SER A 63 -8.34 -11.90 -4.22
C SER A 63 -7.10 -11.69 -3.33
N LEU A 64 -7.19 -12.05 -2.04
CA LEU A 64 -6.06 -12.02 -1.10
C LEU A 64 -4.90 -12.90 -1.59
N LEU A 65 -5.19 -14.12 -2.04
CA LEU A 65 -4.18 -15.05 -2.55
C LEU A 65 -3.57 -14.56 -3.87
N THR A 66 -4.41 -14.16 -4.84
CA THR A 66 -3.95 -13.71 -6.16
C THR A 66 -3.10 -12.45 -6.08
N THR A 67 -3.42 -11.54 -5.15
CA THR A 67 -2.62 -10.31 -4.90
C THR A 67 -1.19 -10.63 -4.45
N ASN A 68 -0.97 -11.82 -3.86
CA ASN A 68 0.33 -12.32 -3.43
C ASN A 68 0.92 -13.37 -4.38
N ALA A 69 0.35 -13.51 -5.59
CA ALA A 69 0.72 -14.54 -6.56
C ALA A 69 0.70 -15.97 -5.99
N ILE A 70 -0.17 -16.24 -5.02
CA ILE A 70 -0.33 -17.59 -4.47
C ILE A 70 -1.21 -18.41 -5.41
N ASP A 71 -0.81 -19.64 -5.67
CA ASP A 71 -1.52 -20.58 -6.53
C ASP A 71 -2.85 -21.01 -5.90
N ILE A 72 -3.94 -20.68 -6.59
CA ILE A 72 -5.33 -20.95 -6.19
C ILE A 72 -5.87 -22.27 -6.75
N SER A 73 -5.06 -23.03 -7.50
CA SER A 73 -5.46 -24.33 -8.04
C SER A 73 -5.50 -25.44 -6.99
N TYR A 74 -4.94 -25.19 -5.80
CA TYR A 74 -4.95 -26.13 -4.69
C TYR A 74 -6.37 -26.32 -4.13
N PRO A 75 -6.77 -27.56 -3.81
CA PRO A 75 -8.06 -27.81 -3.21
C PRO A 75 -8.12 -27.18 -1.80
N ASP A 76 -9.29 -26.65 -1.44
CA ASP A 76 -9.56 -26.06 -0.12
C ASP A 76 -8.60 -24.92 0.29
N VAL A 77 -8.08 -24.18 -0.70
CA VAL A 77 -7.08 -23.12 -0.48
C VAL A 77 -7.57 -22.02 0.46
N GLU A 78 -8.89 -21.79 0.56
CA GLU A 78 -9.51 -20.82 1.48
C GLU A 78 -9.39 -21.22 2.96
N ASN A 79 -9.22 -22.50 3.26
CA ASN A 79 -9.04 -23.03 4.62
C ASN A 79 -7.58 -23.38 4.93
N HIS A 80 -6.68 -23.17 3.99
CA HIS A 80 -5.24 -23.33 4.19
C HIS A 80 -4.75 -22.42 5.33
N ILE A 81 -3.88 -22.95 6.19
CA ILE A 81 -3.31 -22.21 7.33
C ILE A 81 -2.04 -21.50 6.87
N LEU A 82 -2.05 -20.17 6.97
CA LEU A 82 -0.90 -19.33 6.74
C LEU A 82 -0.12 -19.16 8.05
N PRO A 83 1.22 -19.33 8.02
CA PRO A 83 2.04 -19.26 9.21
C PRO A 83 2.17 -17.83 9.75
N ALA A 84 2.32 -17.71 11.07
CA ALA A 84 2.65 -16.47 11.76
C ALA A 84 3.89 -15.83 11.15
N LYS A 85 3.96 -14.49 11.18
CA LYS A 85 5.02 -13.67 10.59
C LYS A 85 5.11 -13.69 9.07
N LEU A 86 4.19 -14.36 8.37
CA LEU A 86 4.04 -14.21 6.93
C LEU A 86 3.59 -12.79 6.61
N PHE A 87 4.31 -12.13 5.69
CA PHE A 87 3.92 -10.83 5.14
C PHE A 87 3.04 -11.01 3.90
N LEU A 88 1.89 -10.34 3.88
CA LEU A 88 0.92 -10.37 2.79
C LEU A 88 0.60 -8.94 2.34
N LYS A 89 0.39 -8.79 1.04
CA LYS A 89 -0.28 -7.63 0.44
C LYS A 89 -1.79 -7.90 0.49
N VAL A 90 -2.53 -7.13 1.26
CA VAL A 90 -3.98 -7.32 1.43
C VAL A 90 -4.71 -6.23 0.66
N PRO A 91 -5.59 -6.57 -0.29
CA PRO A 91 -6.37 -5.58 -1.02
C PRO A 91 -7.45 -4.98 -0.13
N VAL A 92 -7.51 -3.65 -0.11
CA VAL A 92 -8.49 -2.86 0.64
C VAL A 92 -9.16 -1.83 -0.27
N THR A 93 -10.43 -1.55 0.01
CA THR A 93 -11.18 -0.48 -0.65
C THR A 93 -11.15 0.76 0.23
N CYS A 94 -10.58 1.83 -0.32
CA CYS A 94 -10.52 3.14 0.31
C CYS A 94 -11.74 3.96 -0.06
N SER A 95 -12.19 4.76 0.89
CA SER A 95 -13.20 5.79 0.69
C SER A 95 -12.76 7.08 1.37
N CYS A 96 -13.26 8.20 0.87
CA CYS A 96 -13.06 9.48 1.55
C CYS A 96 -13.90 9.56 2.83
N VAL A 97 -13.24 9.61 3.99
CA VAL A 97 -13.89 9.72 5.31
C VAL A 97 -13.19 10.84 6.10
N ASP A 98 -13.97 11.81 6.56
CA ASP A 98 -13.47 13.02 7.25
C ASP A 98 -12.42 13.81 6.45
N GLY A 99 -12.56 13.82 5.12
CA GLY A 99 -11.67 14.56 4.23
C GLY A 99 -10.31 13.90 3.96
N ILE A 100 -10.11 12.65 4.39
CA ILE A 100 -8.91 11.86 4.07
C ILE A 100 -9.29 10.43 3.67
N PHE A 101 -8.46 9.75 2.87
CA PHE A 101 -8.72 8.36 2.48
C PHE A 101 -8.46 7.38 3.63
N LYS A 102 -9.46 6.54 3.93
CA LYS A 102 -9.42 5.46 4.94
C LYS A 102 -10.17 4.24 4.44
N SER A 103 -9.92 3.06 4.99
CA SER A 103 -10.77 1.89 4.75
C SER A 103 -12.14 2.07 5.41
N ALA A 104 -13.22 2.17 4.62
CA ALA A 104 -14.56 2.41 5.18
C ALA A 104 -15.29 1.15 5.65
N PHE A 105 -14.88 -0.03 5.16
CA PHE A 105 -15.64 -1.28 5.33
C PHE A 105 -14.98 -2.29 6.26
N VAL A 106 -13.79 -1.98 6.77
CA VAL A 106 -13.07 -2.91 7.64
C VAL A 106 -13.65 -2.82 9.04
N HIS A 107 -14.13 -3.95 9.55
CA HIS A 107 -14.75 -4.03 10.86
C HIS A 107 -14.20 -5.20 11.67
N TYR A 108 -13.99 -4.96 12.96
CA TYR A 108 -13.51 -5.97 13.88
C TYR A 108 -14.54 -6.21 14.97
N LYS A 109 -14.91 -7.49 15.14
CA LYS A 109 -15.79 -7.91 16.23
C LYS A 109 -14.95 -8.29 17.44
N THR A 110 -15.11 -7.55 18.53
CA THR A 110 -14.34 -7.73 19.76
C THR A 110 -14.54 -9.11 20.39
N ARG A 111 -13.45 -9.66 20.89
CA ARG A 111 -13.32 -10.94 21.58
C ARG A 111 -13.10 -10.69 23.09
N PRO A 112 -13.27 -11.72 23.94
CA PRO A 112 -12.92 -11.61 25.35
C PRO A 112 -11.48 -11.14 25.54
N SER A 113 -11.28 -10.20 26.48
CA SER A 113 -9.97 -9.62 26.81
C SER A 113 -9.34 -8.73 25.73
N ASP A 114 -10.07 -8.39 24.67
CA ASP A 114 -9.59 -7.41 23.71
C ASP A 114 -9.47 -6.02 24.34
N THR A 115 -8.39 -5.34 23.98
CA THR A 115 -8.16 -3.92 24.25
C THR A 115 -7.88 -3.21 22.93
N LEU A 116 -8.10 -1.90 22.87
CA LEU A 116 -7.83 -1.15 21.64
C LEU A 116 -6.36 -1.23 21.20
N SER A 117 -5.41 -1.24 22.14
CA SER A 117 -3.99 -1.41 21.85
C SER A 117 -3.66 -2.80 21.33
N LEU A 118 -4.21 -3.87 21.94
CA LEU A 118 -4.03 -5.24 21.41
C LEU A 118 -4.54 -5.35 19.97
N ILE A 119 -5.71 -4.78 19.68
CA ILE A 119 -6.31 -4.80 18.34
C ILE A 119 -5.41 -4.02 17.36
N ALA A 120 -5.03 -2.79 17.70
CA ALA A 120 -4.19 -1.92 16.89
C ALA A 120 -2.80 -2.52 16.62
N ASP A 121 -2.05 -2.79 17.69
CA ASP A 121 -0.62 -3.08 17.62
C ASP A 121 -0.36 -4.55 17.26
N THR A 122 -1.20 -5.47 17.73
CA THR A 122 -1.03 -6.91 17.50
C THR A 122 -1.91 -7.41 16.36
N VAL A 123 -3.22 -7.23 16.43
CA VAL A 123 -4.14 -7.84 15.43
C VAL A 123 -3.96 -7.20 14.06
N TYR A 124 -3.87 -5.86 13.98
CA TYR A 124 -3.65 -5.11 12.75
C TYR A 124 -2.19 -4.70 12.52
N GLY A 125 -1.26 -5.15 13.38
CA GLY A 125 0.17 -5.00 13.18
C GLY A 125 0.65 -3.55 13.08
N GLY A 126 0.02 -2.63 13.82
CA GLY A 126 0.38 -1.21 13.82
C GLY A 126 -0.13 -0.41 12.62
N LEU A 127 -0.93 -1.02 11.73
CA LEU A 127 -1.55 -0.30 10.60
C LEU A 127 -2.49 0.83 11.07
N VAL A 128 -3.00 0.75 12.28
CA VAL A 128 -3.88 1.75 12.90
C VAL A 128 -3.52 1.85 14.37
N SER A 129 -3.72 3.02 14.98
CA SER A 129 -3.52 3.23 16.42
C SER A 129 -4.80 3.04 17.23
N ALA A 130 -4.64 2.75 18.52
CA ALA A 130 -5.77 2.67 19.46
C ALA A 130 -6.61 3.95 19.49
N ASP A 131 -5.98 5.12 19.39
CA ASP A 131 -6.67 6.41 19.36
C ASP A 131 -7.50 6.58 18.08
N GLN A 132 -6.97 6.20 16.92
CA GLN A 132 -7.73 6.22 15.66
C GLN A 132 -8.93 5.28 15.70
N ILE A 133 -8.80 4.08 16.30
CA ILE A 133 -9.95 3.19 16.51
C ILE A 133 -10.96 3.85 17.45
N LYS A 134 -10.52 4.46 18.55
CA LYS A 134 -11.41 5.15 19.49
C LYS A 134 -12.17 6.29 18.83
N GLU A 135 -11.48 7.16 18.11
CA GLU A 135 -12.05 8.32 17.42
C GLU A 135 -13.06 7.91 16.35
N GLY A 136 -12.78 6.82 15.62
CA GLY A 136 -13.72 6.26 14.64
C GLY A 136 -14.94 5.58 15.24
N ASN A 137 -14.94 5.29 16.55
CA ASN A 137 -15.98 4.50 17.22
C ASN A 137 -16.52 5.17 18.49
N PRO A 138 -16.95 6.44 18.45
CA PRO A 138 -17.30 7.21 19.64
C PRO A 138 -18.50 6.63 20.40
N SER A 139 -19.41 5.94 19.71
CA SER A 139 -20.59 5.32 20.34
C SER A 139 -20.33 3.93 20.90
N ALA A 140 -19.26 3.27 20.45
CA ALA A 140 -18.95 1.89 20.82
C ALA A 140 -17.84 1.81 21.88
N VAL A 141 -16.94 2.79 21.90
CA VAL A 141 -15.91 2.96 22.93
C VAL A 141 -16.41 4.02 23.90
N GLY A 142 -16.85 3.58 25.09
CA GLY A 142 -17.31 4.48 26.15
C GLY A 142 -16.18 5.36 26.72
N SER A 143 -16.48 6.02 27.84
CA SER A 143 -15.53 6.94 28.50
C SER A 143 -14.23 6.25 28.97
N ASP A 144 -14.29 4.95 29.27
CA ASP A 144 -13.14 4.12 29.63
C ASP A 144 -12.73 3.22 28.43
N PRO A 145 -11.62 3.54 27.73
CA PRO A 145 -11.13 2.76 26.60
C PRO A 145 -10.53 1.40 27.02
N SER A 146 -10.40 1.14 28.33
CA SER A 146 -9.80 -0.08 28.87
C SER A 146 -10.78 -1.27 28.92
N VAL A 147 -12.08 -1.01 28.72
CA VAL A 147 -13.13 -2.03 28.78
C VAL A 147 -13.91 -2.05 27.46
N LEU A 148 -13.65 -3.07 26.64
CA LEU A 148 -14.43 -3.34 25.44
C LEU A 148 -15.45 -4.45 25.73
N ASN A 149 -16.73 -4.17 25.44
CA ASN A 149 -17.76 -5.21 25.48
C ASN A 149 -17.47 -6.25 24.40
N VAL A 150 -17.70 -7.53 24.72
CA VAL A 150 -17.54 -8.63 23.76
C VAL A 150 -18.61 -8.56 22.68
N GLY A 151 -18.21 -8.77 21.43
CA GLY A 151 -19.12 -8.76 20.28
C GLY A 151 -19.43 -7.38 19.72
N THR A 152 -18.85 -6.31 20.29
CA THR A 152 -18.89 -4.96 19.74
C THR A 152 -18.24 -4.95 18.36
N ASN A 153 -18.89 -4.33 17.39
CA ASN A 153 -18.35 -4.16 16.05
C ASN A 153 -17.65 -2.81 15.94
N LEU A 154 -16.32 -2.83 15.87
CA LEU A 154 -15.48 -1.64 15.74
C LEU A 154 -15.14 -1.41 14.27
N TRP A 155 -15.35 -0.21 13.76
CA TRP A 155 -14.77 0.22 12.49
C TRP A 155 -13.26 0.40 12.62
N ILE A 156 -12.49 -0.13 11.68
CA ILE A 156 -11.03 -0.07 11.67
C ILE A 156 -10.59 0.85 10.53
N PRO A 157 -10.17 2.10 10.84
CA PRO A 157 -9.79 3.09 9.82
C PRO A 157 -8.35 2.86 9.35
N LEU A 158 -8.11 1.84 8.53
CA LEU A 158 -6.79 1.58 7.97
C LEU A 158 -6.38 2.75 7.06
N PRO A 159 -5.13 3.23 7.16
CA PRO A 159 -4.59 4.27 6.30
C PRO A 159 -4.44 3.70 4.90
N CYS A 160 -4.87 4.45 3.91
CA CYS A 160 -4.61 4.11 2.52
C CYS A 160 -4.58 5.36 1.66
N THR A 161 -3.87 5.22 0.54
CA THR A 161 -3.70 6.27 -0.46
C THR A 161 -3.91 5.67 -1.84
N CYS A 162 -4.24 6.52 -2.80
CA CYS A 162 -4.61 6.14 -4.14
C CYS A 162 -3.96 7.03 -5.19
N PHE A 163 -3.81 8.34 -4.94
CA PHE A 163 -3.22 9.31 -5.86
C PHE A 163 -3.72 9.15 -7.30
N ASN A 164 -5.05 9.00 -7.45
CA ASN A 164 -5.73 8.76 -8.73
C ASN A 164 -5.23 7.53 -9.53
N GLY A 165 -4.67 6.53 -8.85
CA GLY A 165 -4.18 5.29 -9.46
C GLY A 165 -2.95 5.47 -10.34
N THR A 166 -2.20 6.56 -10.16
CA THR A 166 -1.02 6.85 -10.97
C THR A 166 0.14 7.37 -10.13
N ASP A 167 1.34 6.94 -10.49
CA ASP A 167 2.60 7.48 -10.00
C ASP A 167 3.44 7.95 -11.20
N ASN A 168 3.90 9.21 -11.18
CA ASN A 168 4.66 9.80 -12.29
C ASN A 168 3.98 9.62 -13.68
N ASN A 169 2.65 9.72 -13.74
CA ASN A 169 1.79 9.48 -14.91
C ASN A 169 1.78 8.03 -15.43
N LEU A 170 2.25 7.07 -14.65
CA LEU A 170 2.17 5.65 -14.94
C LEU A 170 1.18 4.98 -13.99
N PRO A 171 0.46 3.93 -14.41
CA PRO A 171 -0.46 3.24 -13.50
C PRO A 171 0.28 2.69 -12.27
N ALA A 172 -0.30 2.96 -11.11
CA ALA A 172 0.25 2.53 -9.83
C ALA A 172 -0.86 2.17 -8.84
N ILE A 173 -0.53 1.26 -7.94
CA ILE A 173 -1.34 0.94 -6.76
C ILE A 173 -0.48 1.20 -5.54
N TYR A 174 -0.98 1.95 -4.58
CA TYR A 174 -0.25 2.25 -3.37
C TYR A 174 -0.50 1.16 -2.32
N MET A 175 0.54 0.86 -1.55
CA MET A 175 0.47 -0.05 -0.42
C MET A 175 0.90 0.69 0.86
N SER A 176 0.05 0.73 1.88
CA SER A 176 0.44 1.19 3.22
C SER A 176 1.32 0.14 3.88
N TYR A 177 2.53 0.52 4.30
CA TYR A 177 3.54 -0.39 4.83
C TYR A 177 4.07 0.10 6.17
N VAL A 178 3.95 -0.74 7.20
CA VAL A 178 4.53 -0.48 8.53
C VAL A 178 6.02 -0.83 8.51
N VAL A 179 6.86 0.17 8.78
CA VAL A 179 8.32 0.04 8.82
C VAL A 179 8.75 -0.83 10.00
N ARG A 180 9.58 -1.83 9.72
CA ARG A 180 10.15 -2.75 10.73
C ARG A 180 11.53 -2.27 11.19
N PRO A 181 12.03 -2.74 12.36
CA PRO A 181 13.32 -2.31 12.92
C PRO A 181 14.53 -2.42 11.97
N VAL A 182 14.50 -3.39 11.06
CA VAL A 182 15.62 -3.70 10.15
C VAL A 182 15.49 -3.03 8.79
N ASP A 183 14.38 -2.35 8.53
CA ASP A 183 14.14 -1.76 7.23
C ASP A 183 14.94 -0.45 7.06
N THR A 184 15.39 -0.23 5.84
CA THR A 184 15.93 1.07 5.40
C THR A 184 15.11 1.56 4.22
N LEU A 185 14.99 2.87 4.03
CA LEU A 185 14.18 3.41 2.93
C LEU A 185 14.68 2.93 1.56
N ALA A 186 16.00 2.81 1.39
CA ALA A 186 16.62 2.26 0.18
C ALA A 186 16.33 0.76 0.01
N GLY A 187 16.35 -0.03 1.09
CA GLY A 187 15.99 -1.45 1.05
C GLY A 187 14.52 -1.67 0.68
N ILE A 188 13.62 -0.85 1.21
CA ILE A 188 12.19 -0.85 0.85
C ILE A 188 12.03 -0.49 -0.63
N ALA A 189 12.67 0.58 -1.09
CA ALA A 189 12.59 1.00 -2.49
C ALA A 189 13.06 -0.11 -3.45
N ALA A 190 14.20 -0.73 -3.15
CA ALA A 190 14.71 -1.86 -3.92
C ALA A 190 13.74 -3.06 -3.92
N ARG A 191 13.17 -3.41 -2.76
CA ARG A 191 12.23 -4.53 -2.62
C ARG A 191 10.99 -4.38 -3.49
N TYR A 192 10.46 -3.17 -3.61
CA TYR A 192 9.23 -2.89 -4.35
C TYR A 192 9.48 -2.29 -5.74
N SER A 193 10.73 -2.31 -6.22
CA SER A 193 11.11 -1.79 -7.53
C SER A 193 10.67 -0.33 -7.77
N THR A 194 10.73 0.49 -6.72
CA THR A 194 10.60 1.96 -6.80
C THR A 194 11.96 2.62 -6.53
N THR A 195 12.04 3.94 -6.62
CA THR A 195 13.26 4.69 -6.35
C THR A 195 13.22 5.34 -4.97
N LEU A 196 14.39 5.55 -4.37
CA LEU A 196 14.50 6.26 -3.10
C LEU A 196 13.82 7.65 -3.18
N THR A 197 14.07 8.38 -4.26
CA THR A 197 13.53 9.72 -4.49
C THR A 197 12.01 9.70 -4.63
N ASP A 198 11.48 8.74 -5.37
CA ASP A 198 10.03 8.59 -5.54
C ASP A 198 9.34 8.27 -4.22
N LEU A 199 9.89 7.31 -3.46
CA LEU A 199 9.36 6.95 -2.15
C LEU A 199 9.44 8.13 -1.15
N MET A 200 10.52 8.93 -1.19
CA MET A 200 10.61 10.16 -0.40
C MET A 200 9.56 11.19 -0.81
N ASN A 201 9.33 11.39 -2.11
CA ASN A 201 8.36 12.36 -2.62
C ASN A 201 6.93 11.99 -2.24
N VAL A 202 6.53 10.74 -2.49
CA VAL A 202 5.19 10.21 -2.14
C VAL A 202 4.89 10.37 -0.66
N ASN A 203 5.90 10.17 0.19
CA ASN A 203 5.76 10.24 1.65
C ASN A 203 6.17 11.59 2.26
N ALA A 204 6.38 12.61 1.43
CA ALA A 204 6.81 13.95 1.86
C ALA A 204 8.01 13.94 2.83
N LEU A 205 8.97 13.04 2.62
CA LEU A 205 10.13 12.87 3.49
C LEU A 205 11.23 13.87 3.13
N GLY A 206 11.62 14.72 4.10
CA GLY A 206 12.76 15.64 3.94
C GLY A 206 14.14 14.96 4.01
N SER A 207 14.19 13.69 4.41
CA SER A 207 15.42 12.88 4.47
C SER A 207 15.07 11.39 4.40
N PRO A 208 16.00 10.48 4.06
CA PRO A 208 15.72 9.04 4.00
C PRO A 208 15.56 8.36 5.37
N ALA A 209 15.52 9.14 6.46
CA ALA A 209 15.37 8.63 7.82
C ALA A 209 13.93 8.21 8.10
N ILE A 210 13.74 6.91 8.32
CA ILE A 210 12.50 6.27 8.77
C ILE A 210 12.70 5.65 10.14
N LYS A 211 11.62 5.53 10.90
CA LYS A 211 11.59 4.89 12.22
C LYS A 211 10.71 3.64 12.15
N GLU A 212 10.95 2.71 13.06
CA GLU A 212 9.99 1.64 13.35
C GLU A 212 8.59 2.24 13.58
N ASP A 213 7.57 1.53 13.10
CA ASP A 213 6.16 1.90 13.15
C ASP A 213 5.74 3.12 12.30
N ASP A 214 6.67 3.74 11.55
CA ASP A 214 6.28 4.67 10.48
C ASP A 214 5.44 3.93 9.42
N ILE A 215 4.38 4.55 8.89
CA ILE A 215 3.53 3.96 7.84
C ILE A 215 3.79 4.64 6.51
N LEU A 216 4.48 3.96 5.61
CA LEU A 216 4.81 4.48 4.29
C LEU A 216 3.76 4.09 3.25
N ALA A 217 3.38 5.01 2.38
CA ALA A 217 2.71 4.74 1.13
C ALA A 217 3.76 4.32 0.08
N ILE A 218 3.74 3.05 -0.32
CA ILE A 218 4.66 2.50 -1.31
C ILE A 218 3.98 2.45 -2.67
N PRO A 219 4.44 3.22 -3.67
CA PRO A 219 3.92 3.11 -5.04
C PRO A 219 4.38 1.80 -5.66
N LEU A 220 3.43 0.93 -6.02
CA LEU A 220 3.68 -0.27 -6.80
C LEU A 220 3.29 0.01 -8.24
N SER A 221 4.22 -0.16 -9.19
CA SER A 221 3.87 -0.14 -10.61
C SER A 221 2.76 -1.14 -10.90
N ALA A 222 1.80 -0.76 -11.74
CA ALA A 222 0.63 -1.58 -12.04
C ALA A 222 0.32 -1.63 -13.53
N CYS A 223 -0.55 -2.57 -13.88
CA CYS A 223 -1.21 -2.65 -15.17
C CYS A 223 -2.67 -2.24 -14.98
N ALA A 224 -3.05 -1.09 -15.54
CA ALA A 224 -4.44 -0.64 -15.54
C ALA A 224 -5.19 -1.26 -16.72
N SER A 225 -6.45 -1.60 -16.50
CA SER A 225 -7.36 -2.01 -17.56
C SER A 225 -7.78 -0.82 -18.43
N SER A 226 -8.22 -1.11 -19.65
CA SER A 226 -8.80 -0.12 -20.57
C SER A 226 -10.28 -0.40 -20.80
N PHE A 227 -10.97 -0.93 -19.80
CA PHE A 227 -12.35 -1.36 -19.93
C PHE A 227 -13.31 -0.15 -19.99
N PRO A 228 -14.49 -0.29 -20.63
CA PRO A 228 -15.46 0.79 -20.68
C PRO A 228 -16.00 1.15 -19.29
N ARG A 229 -16.28 2.44 -19.02
CA ARG A 229 -16.77 2.92 -17.70
C ARG A 229 -18.08 2.29 -17.21
N PHE A 230 -18.86 1.67 -18.10
CA PHE A 230 -20.09 0.97 -17.74
C PHE A 230 -19.83 -0.46 -17.26
N ALA A 231 -18.61 -0.98 -17.38
CA ALA A 231 -18.21 -2.24 -16.79
C ALA A 231 -18.07 -2.07 -15.28
N SER A 232 -18.51 -3.08 -14.53
CA SER A 232 -18.40 -3.08 -13.06
C SER A 232 -16.96 -3.06 -12.56
N ASP A 233 -16.03 -3.53 -13.38
CA ASP A 233 -14.59 -3.61 -13.12
C ASP A 233 -13.78 -2.64 -13.99
N TYR A 234 -14.39 -1.53 -14.44
CA TYR A 234 -13.75 -0.59 -15.37
C TYR A 234 -12.41 0.01 -14.89
N ALA A 235 -12.23 0.09 -13.57
CA ALA A 235 -11.03 0.63 -12.92
C ALA A 235 -10.08 -0.48 -12.43
N LEU A 236 -10.24 -1.71 -12.93
CA LEU A 236 -9.38 -2.83 -12.54
C LEU A 236 -7.91 -2.48 -12.82
N SER A 237 -7.11 -2.56 -11.78
CA SER A 237 -5.66 -2.37 -11.83
C SER A 237 -5.00 -3.50 -11.07
N VAL A 238 -3.88 -4.00 -11.59
CA VAL A 238 -3.15 -5.13 -10.99
C VAL A 238 -1.72 -4.72 -10.74
N ALA A 239 -1.25 -4.86 -9.51
CA ALA A 239 0.13 -4.54 -9.15
C ALA A 239 1.11 -5.46 -9.90
N ASN A 240 2.28 -4.94 -10.25
CA ASN A 240 3.30 -5.70 -10.94
C ASN A 240 3.73 -6.91 -10.09
N GLY A 241 3.80 -8.08 -10.74
CA GLY A 241 4.11 -9.35 -10.07
C GLY A 241 2.92 -9.97 -9.33
N SER A 242 1.70 -9.46 -9.50
CA SER A 242 0.51 -10.04 -8.90
C SER A 242 -0.59 -10.34 -9.91
N TYR A 243 -1.67 -10.90 -9.38
CA TYR A 243 -2.89 -11.24 -10.10
C TYR A 243 -4.10 -10.61 -9.42
N ALA A 244 -5.16 -10.40 -10.19
CA ALA A 244 -6.48 -10.07 -9.68
C ALA A 244 -7.53 -11.01 -10.24
N ILE A 245 -8.55 -11.29 -9.43
CA ILE A 245 -9.71 -12.06 -9.84
C ILE A 245 -10.89 -11.10 -10.07
N THR A 246 -11.61 -11.27 -11.18
CA THR A 246 -12.79 -10.46 -11.54
C THR A 246 -13.87 -11.32 -12.20
N ALA A 247 -15.00 -10.71 -12.55
CA ALA A 247 -16.14 -11.35 -13.20
C ALA A 247 -16.69 -12.55 -12.42
N SER A 248 -16.98 -12.37 -11.12
CA SER A 248 -17.48 -13.43 -10.24
C SER A 248 -16.57 -14.67 -10.24
N HIS A 249 -15.26 -14.44 -10.08
CA HIS A 249 -14.22 -15.48 -10.02
C HIS A 249 -13.99 -16.25 -11.33
N CYS A 250 -14.48 -15.73 -12.46
CA CYS A 250 -14.31 -16.35 -13.76
C CYS A 250 -13.05 -15.91 -14.51
N VAL A 251 -12.57 -14.69 -14.29
CA VAL A 251 -11.43 -14.14 -15.04
C VAL A 251 -10.30 -13.80 -14.09
N GLN A 252 -9.11 -14.30 -14.39
CA GLN A 252 -7.88 -13.97 -13.69
C GLN A 252 -7.03 -13.08 -14.59
N CYS A 253 -6.69 -11.89 -14.09
CA CYS A 253 -5.83 -10.94 -14.75
C CYS A 253 -4.47 -10.85 -14.05
N SER A 254 -3.42 -10.61 -14.80
CA SER A 254 -2.04 -10.59 -14.34
C SER A 254 -1.30 -9.37 -14.86
N CYS A 255 -0.38 -8.85 -14.06
CA CYS A 255 0.58 -7.83 -14.47
C CYS A 255 1.99 -8.41 -14.40
N GLY A 256 2.51 -8.82 -15.56
CA GLY A 256 3.82 -9.45 -15.67
C GLY A 256 5.00 -8.46 -15.59
N PRO A 257 6.17 -8.91 -15.13
CA PRO A 257 7.36 -8.06 -15.03
C PRO A 257 7.76 -7.52 -16.41
N GLY A 258 8.01 -6.22 -16.50
CA GLY A 258 8.39 -5.55 -17.76
C GLY A 258 7.24 -5.30 -18.75
N SER A 259 6.03 -5.82 -18.49
CA SER A 259 4.82 -5.46 -19.23
C SER A 259 4.07 -4.35 -18.50
N ARG A 260 3.48 -3.43 -19.26
CA ARG A 260 2.50 -2.45 -18.75
C ARG A 260 1.07 -2.79 -19.15
N ASN A 261 0.89 -3.90 -19.86
CA ASN A 261 -0.40 -4.34 -20.37
C ASN A 261 -0.94 -5.46 -19.48
N LEU A 262 -2.20 -5.29 -19.10
CA LEU A 262 -2.95 -6.29 -18.38
C LEU A 262 -3.21 -7.50 -19.27
N TYR A 263 -2.86 -8.69 -18.80
CA TYR A 263 -3.20 -9.95 -19.48
C TYR A 263 -4.23 -10.71 -18.65
N CYS A 264 -5.33 -11.14 -19.27
CA CYS A 264 -6.40 -11.86 -18.60
C CYS A 264 -6.68 -13.21 -19.26
N MET A 265 -7.00 -14.20 -18.44
CA MET A 265 -7.31 -15.57 -18.85
C MET A 265 -8.45 -16.14 -17.99
N PRO A 266 -9.09 -17.24 -18.41
CA PRO A 266 -10.05 -17.96 -17.57
C PRO A 266 -9.39 -18.39 -16.25
N ALA A 267 -10.09 -18.18 -15.13
CA ALA A 267 -9.62 -18.58 -13.81
C ALA A 267 -9.79 -20.09 -13.58
N SER A 268 -8.87 -20.69 -12.81
CA SER A 268 -8.85 -22.13 -12.53
C SER A 268 -9.97 -22.61 -11.60
N LEU A 269 -10.62 -21.71 -10.86
CA LEU A 269 -11.65 -22.03 -9.86
C LEU A 269 -13.07 -22.10 -10.45
N ALA A 270 -13.25 -21.74 -11.71
CA ALA A 270 -14.54 -21.33 -12.21
C ALA A 270 -15.38 -22.50 -12.76
N VAL A 271 -16.41 -22.89 -12.02
CA VAL A 271 -17.26 -24.07 -12.36
C VAL A 271 -18.42 -23.73 -13.30
N SER A 272 -18.86 -22.46 -13.35
CA SER A 272 -20.03 -22.00 -14.11
C SER A 272 -19.86 -20.55 -14.61
N CYS A 273 -19.11 -20.35 -15.69
CA CYS A 273 -18.89 -19.02 -16.28
C CYS A 273 -19.62 -18.84 -17.61
N SER A 274 -19.98 -17.59 -17.93
CA SER A 274 -20.42 -17.22 -19.27
C SER A 274 -19.31 -17.49 -20.29
N SER A 275 -19.69 -17.70 -21.56
CA SER A 275 -18.71 -17.92 -22.63
C SER A 275 -17.64 -16.82 -22.69
N MET A 276 -16.38 -17.23 -22.76
CA MET A 276 -15.20 -16.37 -22.92
C MET A 276 -14.63 -16.41 -24.34
N GLN A 277 -15.42 -16.87 -25.31
CA GLN A 277 -15.01 -16.88 -26.72
C GLN A 277 -15.17 -15.49 -27.33
N CYS A 278 -14.19 -15.04 -28.09
CA CYS A 278 -14.32 -13.80 -28.86
C CYS A 278 -15.31 -13.95 -30.01
N LYS A 279 -16.15 -12.93 -30.21
CA LYS A 279 -17.11 -12.90 -31.31
C LYS A 279 -16.39 -13.06 -32.66
N SER A 280 -17.00 -13.83 -33.56
CA SER A 280 -16.50 -14.07 -34.92
C SER A 280 -15.11 -14.72 -34.99
N SER A 281 -14.71 -15.45 -33.95
CA SER A 281 -13.42 -16.14 -33.86
C SER A 281 -13.53 -17.42 -33.03
N ASN A 282 -12.58 -18.33 -33.19
CA ASN A 282 -12.41 -19.52 -32.34
C ASN A 282 -11.46 -19.26 -31.15
N LEU A 283 -11.00 -18.02 -30.98
CA LEU A 283 -10.12 -17.65 -29.88
C LEU A 283 -10.91 -17.50 -28.58
N MET A 284 -10.44 -18.22 -27.56
CA MET A 284 -10.85 -18.02 -26.18
C MET A 284 -10.05 -16.89 -25.55
N LEU A 285 -10.60 -16.28 -24.50
CA LEU A 285 -9.92 -15.26 -23.70
C LEU A 285 -8.48 -15.68 -23.33
N GLY A 286 -7.53 -14.79 -23.60
CA GLY A 286 -6.09 -15.04 -23.39
C GLY A 286 -5.37 -15.64 -24.60
N ASN A 287 -6.09 -16.27 -25.54
CA ASN A 287 -5.45 -16.81 -26.74
C ASN A 287 -4.94 -15.70 -27.66
N VAL A 288 -3.74 -15.95 -28.21
CA VAL A 288 -3.08 -15.10 -29.19
C VAL A 288 -2.67 -15.97 -30.38
N THR A 289 -2.98 -15.51 -31.59
CA THR A 289 -2.45 -16.07 -32.84
C THR A 289 -1.49 -15.08 -33.46
N VAL A 290 -0.38 -15.60 -33.96
CA VAL A 290 0.68 -14.81 -34.60
C VAL A 290 0.91 -15.35 -35.99
N GLN A 291 0.67 -14.52 -37.01
CA GLN A 291 0.94 -14.84 -38.40
C GLN A 291 2.11 -13.99 -38.90
N GLN A 292 3.21 -14.64 -39.29
CA GLN A 292 4.35 -13.93 -39.86
C GLN A 292 4.05 -13.40 -41.27
N THR A 293 4.55 -12.21 -41.55
CA THR A 293 4.39 -11.50 -42.83
C THR A 293 5.74 -10.86 -43.22
N GLY A 294 5.89 -10.43 -44.48
CA GLY A 294 7.11 -9.76 -44.93
C GLY A 294 7.44 -8.44 -44.20
N GLY A 295 6.47 -7.83 -43.51
CA GLY A 295 6.64 -6.56 -42.77
C GLY A 295 6.59 -6.69 -41.24
N GLY A 296 6.60 -7.91 -40.70
CA GLY A 296 6.44 -8.17 -39.26
C GLY A 296 5.41 -9.27 -39.00
N CYS A 297 4.65 -9.16 -37.92
CA CYS A 297 3.75 -10.20 -37.48
C CYS A 297 2.34 -9.64 -37.25
N ASN A 298 1.34 -10.22 -37.91
CA ASN A 298 -0.05 -9.94 -37.63
C ASN A 298 -0.47 -10.73 -36.39
N VAL A 299 -0.73 -10.03 -35.30
CA VAL A 299 -1.07 -10.60 -34.01
C VAL A 299 -2.56 -10.38 -33.79
N THR A 300 -3.32 -11.46 -33.62
CA THR A 300 -4.72 -11.41 -33.23
C THR A 300 -4.87 -12.00 -31.84
N SER A 301 -5.42 -11.24 -30.89
CA SER A 301 -5.65 -11.70 -29.53
C SER A 301 -7.11 -11.55 -29.12
N CYS A 302 -7.56 -12.47 -28.28
CA CYS A 302 -8.84 -12.36 -27.60
C CYS A 302 -8.63 -11.83 -26.19
N ASN A 303 -8.96 -10.56 -25.98
CA ASN A 303 -8.73 -9.85 -24.73
C ASN A 303 -10.01 -9.74 -23.91
N TYR A 304 -9.83 -9.48 -22.62
CA TYR A 304 -10.94 -9.20 -21.75
C TYR A 304 -11.42 -7.76 -21.94
N GLY A 305 -12.74 -7.55 -21.97
CA GLY A 305 -13.39 -6.27 -22.22
C GLY A 305 -14.22 -5.75 -21.05
N GLY A 306 -14.16 -6.39 -19.90
CA GLY A 306 -14.90 -6.03 -18.68
C GLY A 306 -16.13 -6.90 -18.40
N PHE A 307 -16.73 -6.69 -17.23
CA PHE A 307 -17.88 -7.41 -16.72
C PHE A 307 -19.13 -6.53 -16.65
N VAL A 308 -20.17 -6.90 -17.39
CA VAL A 308 -21.41 -6.12 -17.49
C VAL A 308 -22.61 -7.01 -17.24
N ASN A 309 -23.42 -6.68 -16.23
CA ASN A 309 -24.67 -7.37 -15.91
C ASN A 309 -24.55 -8.90 -15.86
N GLY A 310 -23.50 -9.41 -15.21
CA GLY A 310 -23.27 -10.86 -15.10
C GLY A 310 -22.64 -11.52 -16.35
N THR A 311 -22.30 -10.74 -17.39
CA THR A 311 -21.75 -11.26 -18.64
C THR A 311 -20.32 -10.78 -18.84
N ILE A 312 -19.43 -11.71 -19.21
CA ILE A 312 -18.05 -11.42 -19.60
C ILE A 312 -18.03 -10.89 -21.03
N ILE A 313 -17.50 -9.69 -21.22
CA ILE A 313 -17.26 -9.12 -22.54
C ILE A 313 -15.85 -9.48 -22.97
N THR A 314 -15.71 -9.96 -24.19
CA THR A 314 -14.42 -10.23 -24.84
C THR A 314 -14.24 -9.35 -26.06
N THR A 315 -13.01 -8.92 -26.32
CA THR A 315 -12.67 -8.06 -27.46
C THR A 315 -11.61 -8.73 -28.30
N LEU A 316 -11.88 -8.85 -29.60
CA LEU A 316 -10.91 -9.33 -30.56
C LEU A 316 -10.08 -8.14 -31.04
N SER A 317 -8.77 -8.18 -30.83
CA SER A 317 -7.84 -7.16 -31.31
C SER A 317 -6.89 -7.76 -32.33
N SER A 318 -6.67 -7.08 -33.46
CA SER A 318 -5.67 -7.47 -34.47
C SER A 318 -4.74 -6.31 -34.72
N SER A 319 -3.44 -6.55 -34.68
CA SER A 319 -2.42 -5.53 -34.86
C SER A 319 -1.22 -6.09 -35.63
N LEU A 320 -0.66 -5.28 -36.54
CA LEU A 320 0.59 -5.60 -37.22
C LEU A 320 1.75 -5.06 -36.38
N GLN A 321 2.57 -5.96 -35.83
CA GLN A 321 3.73 -5.60 -35.02
C GLN A 321 5.03 -5.81 -35.82
N PRO A 322 5.97 -4.84 -35.84
CA PRO A 322 7.24 -4.99 -36.55
C PRO A 322 8.10 -6.16 -36.03
N ARG A 323 7.93 -6.51 -34.76
CA ARG A 323 8.54 -7.68 -34.12
C ARG A 323 7.43 -8.59 -33.61
N CYS A 324 7.56 -9.89 -33.86
CA CYS A 324 6.68 -10.88 -33.27
C CYS A 324 6.77 -10.81 -31.74
N PRO A 325 5.63 -10.87 -31.03
CA PRO A 325 5.65 -10.96 -29.58
C PRO A 325 6.34 -12.25 -29.14
N GLY A 326 7.15 -12.15 -28.09
CA GLY A 326 7.72 -13.32 -27.42
C GLY A 326 6.66 -14.09 -26.62
N PRO A 327 7.07 -15.20 -25.96
CA PRO A 327 6.18 -15.89 -25.04
C PRO A 327 5.69 -14.91 -23.96
N GLN A 328 4.40 -15.00 -23.62
CA GLN A 328 3.83 -14.20 -22.54
C GLN A 328 4.54 -14.54 -21.23
N GLN A 329 4.98 -13.51 -20.51
CA GLN A 329 5.63 -13.66 -19.22
C GLN A 329 4.59 -13.48 -18.12
N PHE A 330 4.58 -14.42 -17.19
CA PHE A 330 3.68 -14.42 -16.04
C PHE A 330 4.48 -14.22 -14.76
N PRO A 331 3.92 -13.53 -13.76
CA PRO A 331 4.46 -13.62 -12.41
C PRO A 331 4.55 -15.10 -12.00
N PRO A 332 5.66 -15.57 -11.40
CA PRO A 332 5.73 -16.95 -10.94
C PRO A 332 4.73 -17.15 -9.80
N LEU A 333 3.86 -18.17 -9.94
CA LEU A 333 2.96 -18.55 -8.86
C LEU A 333 3.75 -19.22 -7.72
N VAL A 334 3.36 -18.89 -6.50
CA VAL A 334 3.94 -19.41 -5.26
C VAL A 334 2.96 -20.40 -4.65
N VAL A 335 3.46 -21.56 -4.21
CA VAL A 335 2.65 -22.53 -3.46
C VAL A 335 2.18 -21.89 -2.14
N PRO A 336 0.95 -22.17 -1.67
CA PRO A 336 0.49 -21.71 -0.36
C PRO A 336 1.52 -22.02 0.74
N PRO A 337 2.07 -20.99 1.41
CA PRO A 337 3.18 -21.19 2.34
C PRO A 337 2.72 -21.92 3.59
N THR A 338 3.55 -22.84 4.09
CA THR A 338 3.33 -23.61 5.34
C THR A 338 4.34 -23.26 6.42
N SER A 339 5.40 -22.53 6.08
CA SER A 339 6.41 -22.06 7.02
C SER A 339 7.02 -20.74 6.53
N VAL A 340 7.56 -19.97 7.45
CA VAL A 340 8.32 -18.75 7.15
C VAL A 340 9.80 -19.08 7.33
N GLY A 341 10.56 -19.10 6.23
CA GLY A 341 12.01 -19.33 6.29
C GLY A 341 12.76 -18.15 6.94
N PRO A 342 13.98 -18.36 7.46
CA PRO A 342 14.79 -17.30 8.06
C PRO A 342 15.09 -16.14 7.09
N ASP A 343 15.13 -16.41 5.77
CA ASP A 343 15.30 -15.39 4.73
C ASP A 343 14.11 -14.43 4.61
N VAL A 344 12.91 -14.81 5.06
CA VAL A 344 11.72 -13.93 5.04
C VAL A 344 11.67 -13.03 6.28
N MET A 345 12.30 -13.46 7.38
CA MET A 345 12.41 -12.65 8.59
C MET A 345 13.42 -11.50 8.45
N PHE A 346 14.49 -11.67 7.67
CA PHE A 346 15.60 -10.70 7.65
C PHE A 346 16.30 -10.44 6.29
N ALA A 347 15.92 -11.10 5.19
CA ALA A 347 16.60 -10.88 3.90
C ALA A 347 15.74 -10.05 2.91
N PRO A 348 16.34 -9.10 2.17
CA PRO A 348 15.84 -8.72 0.86
C PRO A 348 15.94 -9.95 -0.06
N ALA A 349 14.83 -10.41 -0.62
CA ALA A 349 14.82 -11.46 -1.64
C ALA A 349 15.56 -10.98 -2.91
N PRO A 350 16.19 -11.88 -3.69
CA PRO A 350 17.14 -11.52 -4.73
C PRO A 350 16.46 -10.74 -5.86
N SER A 351 17.17 -9.74 -6.39
CA SER A 351 16.83 -9.06 -7.64
C SER A 351 16.80 -10.05 -8.81
N PRO A 352 15.95 -9.83 -9.83
CA PRO A 352 15.93 -10.68 -11.01
C PRO A 352 17.30 -10.63 -11.71
N SER A 353 17.90 -11.80 -11.91
CA SER A 353 19.05 -11.99 -12.78
C SER A 353 18.65 -11.66 -14.22
N GLU A 354 19.27 -10.64 -14.82
CA GLU A 354 19.28 -10.47 -16.26
C GLU A 354 19.98 -11.69 -16.89
N SER A 355 19.26 -12.46 -17.70
CA SER A 355 19.85 -13.53 -18.50
C SER A 355 20.68 -12.90 -19.63
N GLY A 356 21.99 -12.81 -19.42
CA GLY A 356 22.95 -12.41 -20.45
C GLY A 356 24.33 -12.96 -20.10
N GLY A 357 24.61 -14.20 -20.50
CA GLY A 357 25.90 -14.83 -20.29
C GLY A 357 26.98 -14.33 -21.26
N ALA A 358 28.17 -14.04 -20.73
CA ALA A 358 29.46 -14.31 -21.36
C ALA A 358 30.56 -14.36 -20.27
N PRO A 359 31.57 -15.25 -20.37
CA PRO A 359 32.57 -15.45 -19.32
C PRO A 359 33.78 -14.52 -19.50
N MET A 360 34.42 -14.11 -18.39
CA MET A 360 35.88 -14.23 -18.14
C MET A 360 36.35 -13.33 -16.97
N ASP A 361 37.13 -13.97 -16.09
CA ASP A 361 38.34 -13.52 -15.36
C ASP A 361 38.42 -12.20 -14.57
N GLY A 362 38.70 -12.36 -13.27
CA GLY A 362 39.79 -11.64 -12.57
C GLY A 362 39.47 -10.30 -11.89
N PRO A 363 39.94 -10.06 -10.65
CA PRO A 363 39.55 -8.89 -9.86
C PRO A 363 40.49 -7.70 -10.09
N HIS A 364 39.96 -6.52 -10.37
CA HIS A 364 40.69 -5.27 -10.20
C HIS A 364 39.82 -4.20 -9.53
N SER A 365 40.25 -3.83 -8.32
CA SER A 365 39.94 -2.59 -7.64
C SER A 365 40.50 -1.42 -8.44
N SER A 366 39.70 -0.38 -8.70
CA SER A 366 40.13 1.03 -8.55
C SER A 366 39.07 2.03 -9.03
N VAL A 367 38.73 2.93 -8.11
CA VAL A 367 38.76 4.39 -8.26
C VAL A 367 37.85 5.05 -9.33
N VAL A 368 36.94 5.87 -8.79
CA VAL A 368 36.15 6.91 -9.46
C VAL A 368 37.06 7.90 -10.22
N PRO A 369 36.64 8.35 -11.41
CA PRO A 369 36.75 9.79 -11.68
C PRO A 369 35.44 10.39 -12.21
N ALA A 370 35.10 11.53 -11.63
CA ALA A 370 34.11 12.45 -12.15
C ALA A 370 34.64 13.14 -13.42
N SER A 371 33.80 13.24 -14.45
CA SER A 371 33.84 14.27 -15.49
C SER A 371 32.50 14.24 -16.23
N GLY A 372 31.85 15.40 -16.32
CA GLY A 372 30.45 15.52 -16.69
C GLY A 372 30.17 15.66 -18.18
N SER A 373 28.88 15.47 -18.52
CA SER A 373 28.15 16.30 -19.49
C SER A 373 26.67 15.93 -19.52
N VAL A 374 25.84 16.90 -19.11
CA VAL A 374 24.55 17.31 -19.70
C VAL A 374 23.62 16.21 -20.24
N ILE A 375 22.58 15.87 -19.49
CA ILE A 375 21.28 15.46 -20.04
C ILE A 375 20.18 16.21 -19.28
N ALA A 376 19.28 16.82 -20.04
CA ALA A 376 18.23 17.72 -19.61
C ALA A 376 17.22 17.07 -18.65
N PHE A 377 16.90 17.78 -17.57
CA PHE A 377 15.78 17.48 -16.69
C PHE A 377 14.47 17.99 -17.32
N PRO A 378 13.41 17.18 -17.43
CA PRO A 378 12.06 17.70 -17.62
C PRO A 378 11.52 18.30 -16.31
N PRO A 379 10.56 19.24 -16.37
CA PRO A 379 10.15 20.02 -15.20
C PRO A 379 9.39 19.16 -14.19
N SER A 380 9.80 19.28 -12.93
CA SER A 380 9.14 18.73 -11.75
C SER A 380 7.82 19.45 -11.47
N GLY A 381 6.70 18.81 -11.81
CA GLY A 381 5.36 19.20 -11.37
C GLY A 381 4.75 18.09 -10.54
N GLY A 382 5.12 18.00 -9.26
CA GLY A 382 4.42 17.15 -8.29
C GLY A 382 3.18 17.87 -7.74
N PRO A 383 2.12 17.14 -7.33
CA PRO A 383 0.94 17.75 -6.75
C PRO A 383 1.27 18.43 -5.42
N SER A 384 0.74 19.65 -5.23
CA SER A 384 0.89 20.43 -4.01
C SER A 384 0.10 19.80 -2.86
N GLY A 385 0.75 18.91 -2.10
CA GLY A 385 0.31 18.55 -0.75
C GLY A 385 0.58 19.72 0.19
N SER A 386 -0.46 20.21 0.88
CA SER A 386 -0.32 21.22 1.91
C SER A 386 0.53 20.70 3.06
N ALA A 387 1.66 21.35 3.30
CA ALA A 387 2.37 21.24 4.57
C ALA A 387 1.47 21.81 5.68
N SER A 388 1.20 21.03 6.72
CA SER A 388 1.03 21.62 8.04
C SER A 388 2.39 22.19 8.42
N SER A 389 2.51 23.52 8.43
CA SER A 389 3.69 24.22 8.90
C SER A 389 4.06 23.73 10.31
N ALA A 390 5.08 22.88 10.41
CA ALA A 390 5.91 22.87 11.60
C ALA A 390 6.64 24.22 11.59
N CYS A 391 6.35 25.06 12.58
CA CYS A 391 7.03 26.34 12.79
C CYS A 391 8.53 26.17 12.64
N LEU A 392 9.11 26.92 11.69
CA LEU A 392 10.51 27.31 11.73
C LEU A 392 10.83 27.82 13.14
N LEU A 393 11.76 27.15 13.81
CA LEU A 393 12.39 27.60 15.04
C LEU A 393 13.01 28.99 14.78
N ASN A 394 12.30 30.03 15.19
CA ASN A 394 12.83 31.36 15.28
C ASN A 394 13.58 31.45 16.63
N PRO A 395 14.89 31.79 16.68
CA PRO A 395 15.65 31.88 17.93
C PRO A 395 15.25 33.08 18.81
N LEU A 396 14.15 33.76 18.48
CA LEU A 396 13.60 34.91 19.19
C LEU A 396 12.63 34.53 20.32
N ALA A 397 12.23 33.26 20.45
CA ALA A 397 11.32 32.82 21.52
C ALA A 397 11.98 32.69 22.90
N SER A 398 13.33 32.69 22.97
CA SER A 398 14.07 32.64 24.25
C SER A 398 14.29 34.02 24.89
N PHE A 399 14.08 35.10 24.14
CA PHE A 399 14.24 36.48 24.63
C PHE A 399 13.22 36.91 25.69
N PRO A 400 11.90 36.64 25.57
CA PRO A 400 10.94 37.09 26.59
C PRO A 400 11.09 36.34 27.92
N ILE A 401 11.55 35.08 27.90
CA ILE A 401 11.74 34.26 29.11
C ILE A 401 12.96 34.74 29.91
N ALA A 402 14.06 35.08 29.23
CA ALA A 402 15.25 35.61 29.88
C ALA A 402 15.02 37.00 30.51
N ILE A 403 14.24 37.86 29.84
CA ILE A 403 13.86 39.18 30.36
C ILE A 403 12.93 39.05 31.58
N LEU A 404 11.97 38.12 31.54
CA LEU A 404 11.06 37.87 32.67
C LEU A 404 11.82 37.34 33.90
N LEU A 405 12.76 36.41 33.70
CA LEU A 405 13.64 35.89 34.76
C LEU A 405 14.54 36.98 35.34
N TYR A 406 15.12 37.84 34.49
CA TYR A 406 15.94 38.96 34.94
C TYR A 406 15.13 39.97 35.77
N LEU A 407 13.90 40.29 35.35
CA LEU A 407 13.01 41.18 36.11
C LEU A 407 12.55 40.56 37.43
N CYS A 408 12.26 39.26 37.46
CA CYS A 408 11.93 38.54 38.70
C CYS A 408 13.12 38.53 39.69
N VAL A 409 14.34 38.26 39.21
CA VAL A 409 15.54 38.29 40.07
C VAL A 409 15.80 39.70 40.60
N LYS A 410 15.65 40.73 39.77
CA LYS A 410 15.79 42.14 40.21
C LYS A 410 14.74 42.52 41.25
N TYR A 411 13.50 42.04 41.10
CA TYR A 411 12.42 42.31 42.03
C TYR A 411 12.66 41.64 43.39
N VAL A 412 13.13 40.39 43.41
CA VAL A 412 13.46 39.66 44.65
C VAL A 412 14.62 40.29 45.43
N ILE A 413 15.60 40.88 44.73
CA ILE A 413 16.74 41.56 45.37
C ILE A 413 16.36 42.95 45.92
N SER A 414 15.21 43.52 45.52
CA SER A 414 14.80 44.89 45.87
C SER A 414 13.85 44.98 47.08
N LEU A 415 13.50 43.85 47.72
CA LEU A 415 12.74 43.88 48.96
C LEU A 415 13.69 44.08 50.15
N PRO A 416 13.53 45.15 50.96
CA PRO A 416 14.25 45.27 52.21
C PRO A 416 13.75 44.18 53.17
N LEU A 417 14.69 43.51 53.86
CA LEU A 417 14.41 42.47 54.86
C LEU A 417 13.48 42.98 55.98
#